data_AF-A0A1H5W204-F1
#
_entry.id   AF-A0A1H5W204-F1
#
_cell.length_a   1.000
_cell.length_b   1.000
_cell.length_c   1.000
_cell.angle_alpha   90.00
_cell.angle_beta   90.00
_cell.angle_gamma   90.00
#
_symmetry.space_group_name_H-M   'P 1'
#
loop_
_entity.id
_entity.type
_entity.pdbx_description
1 polymer ?
#
loop_
_entity_poly.entity_id
_entity_poly.type
_entity_poly.pdbx_seq_one_letter_code
_entity_poly.pdbx_strand_id
1 'polypeptide(L)'
;MQARELTGPAVAFVVIVAVVVGGAAVVPLVTGGDTPEVTNLAERQTDLDAVRVDPAEESGEITMDADAESKTILVDRAHGNELSDEKLSTLTAALVENGHEVRFVTQEQARGQAWNQSLRTADALLVANPGRPYTSEQLAGVRAFNEAGGRVVLLSDPASGSGASAVTSLLGLSVQQPASGGPGLSSSLGVAARSGYLFNMHEYQHNFESVYATGGSGSLSQGVDRVVFHDARAVTTADGQVALSAIERTRLSTTRRADTYAVAAQSGDVAIVGDTDFLAPTNAYVADNEAFVGNLADFLVSGQKTSNAPSPPSPERGESAPTRPAPTA
;
A
#
# COMPACT_ATOMS: atom_id res chain seq x y z
N MET A 1 -48.48 1.04 48.27
CA MET A 1 -47.36 1.61 49.05
C MET A 1 -47.75 3.01 49.46
N GLN A 2 -47.88 3.25 50.76
CA GLN A 2 -48.46 4.47 51.30
C GLN A 2 -47.46 5.62 51.18
N ALA A 3 -47.92 6.81 50.78
CA ALA A 3 -47.14 8.03 50.53
C ALA A 3 -46.40 8.60 51.76
N ARG A 4 -46.27 7.84 52.85
CA ARG A 4 -45.61 8.22 54.10
C ARG A 4 -44.18 7.68 54.25
N GLU A 5 -43.72 6.78 53.37
CA GLU A 5 -42.36 6.20 53.44
C GLU A 5 -41.30 6.98 52.66
N LEU A 6 -41.70 7.94 51.80
CA LEU A 6 -40.77 8.75 51.00
C LEU A 6 -40.47 10.13 51.61
N THR A 7 -41.18 10.53 52.66
CA THR A 7 -41.03 11.84 53.30
C THR A 7 -39.70 11.97 54.04
N GLY A 8 -39.25 10.92 54.72
CA GLY A 8 -37.98 10.90 55.44
C GLY A 8 -36.76 11.07 54.51
N PRO A 9 -36.63 10.24 53.45
CA PRO A 9 -35.55 10.36 52.47
C PRO A 9 -35.54 11.69 51.71
N ALA A 10 -36.72 12.20 51.35
CA ALA A 10 -36.83 13.47 50.62
C ALA A 10 -36.43 14.68 51.47
N VAL A 11 -36.80 14.70 52.76
CA VAL A 11 -36.38 15.76 53.69
C VAL A 11 -34.87 15.69 53.94
N ALA A 12 -34.32 14.49 54.12
CA ALA A 12 -32.87 14.32 54.27
C ALA A 12 -32.11 14.82 53.02
N PHE A 13 -32.61 14.51 51.81
CA PHE A 13 -32.04 14.99 50.56
C PHE A 13 -32.07 16.52 50.46
N VAL A 14 -33.20 17.16 50.77
CA VAL A 14 -33.31 18.63 50.73
C VAL A 14 -32.38 19.30 51.74
N VAL A 15 -32.24 18.73 52.94
CA VAL A 15 -31.32 19.25 53.96
C VAL A 15 -29.86 19.12 53.50
N ILE A 16 -29.48 17.97 52.93
CA ILE A 16 -28.12 17.77 52.41
C ILE A 16 -27.83 18.75 51.26
N VAL A 17 -28.77 18.91 50.32
CA VAL A 17 -28.63 19.89 49.22
C VAL A 17 -28.52 21.31 49.78
N ALA A 18 -29.34 21.67 50.77
CA ALA A 18 -29.26 23.00 51.40
C ALA A 18 -27.94 23.23 52.15
N VAL A 19 -27.37 22.21 52.79
CA VAL A 19 -26.06 22.29 53.46
C VAL A 19 -24.92 22.39 52.44
N VAL A 20 -24.97 21.65 51.33
CA VAL A 20 -23.96 21.70 50.26
C VAL A 20 -24.00 23.05 49.54
N VAL A 21 -25.20 23.51 49.17
CA VAL A 21 -25.38 24.81 48.49
C VAL A 21 -25.12 25.98 49.44
N GLY A 22 -25.57 25.89 50.68
CA GLY A 22 -25.31 26.90 51.72
C GLY A 22 -23.83 26.96 52.11
N GLY A 23 -23.15 25.82 52.20
CA GLY A 23 -21.71 25.75 52.45
C GLY A 23 -20.89 26.39 51.34
N ALA A 24 -21.23 26.14 50.08
CA ALA A 24 -20.57 26.75 48.92
C ALA A 24 -20.77 28.29 48.84
N ALA A 25 -21.88 28.81 49.36
CA ALA A 25 -22.18 30.25 49.35
C ALA A 25 -21.51 31.04 50.49
N VAL A 26 -21.17 30.39 51.61
CA VAL A 26 -20.59 31.08 52.79
C VAL A 26 -19.05 31.14 52.73
N VAL A 27 -18.40 30.17 52.10
CA VAL A 27 -16.92 30.10 52.00
C VAL A 27 -16.28 31.35 51.34
N PRO A 28 -16.83 31.93 50.25
CA PRO A 28 -16.25 33.13 49.63
C PRO A 28 -16.40 34.41 50.47
N LEU A 29 -17.31 34.42 51.45
CA LEU A 29 -17.58 35.62 52.26
C LEU A 29 -16.66 35.72 53.50
N VAL A 30 -16.13 34.58 53.97
CA VAL A 30 -15.30 34.49 55.19
C VAL A 30 -13.81 34.41 54.85
N THR A 31 -13.47 33.90 53.67
CA THR A 31 -12.10 33.82 53.18
C THR A 31 -11.95 34.84 52.06
N GLY A 32 -11.39 36.02 52.36
CA GLY A 32 -11.03 37.01 51.34
C GLY A 32 -9.87 36.52 50.46
N GLY A 33 -10.09 35.42 49.73
CA GLY A 33 -9.12 34.74 48.90
C GLY A 33 -9.39 35.07 47.43
N ASP A 34 -8.34 35.51 46.75
CA ASP A 34 -8.30 35.62 45.30
C ASP A 34 -8.87 34.34 44.66
N THR A 35 -9.68 34.53 43.63
CA THR A 35 -10.27 33.41 42.88
C THR A 35 -9.11 32.52 42.43
N PRO A 36 -9.08 31.22 42.79
CA PRO A 36 -8.04 30.34 42.29
C PRO A 36 -8.09 30.39 40.78
N GLU A 37 -6.94 30.65 40.15
CA GLU A 37 -6.80 30.70 38.70
C GLU A 37 -7.14 29.31 38.16
N VAL A 38 -8.41 29.12 37.81
CA VAL A 38 -8.91 27.85 37.29
C VAL A 38 -8.31 27.74 35.89
N THR A 39 -7.22 26.99 35.77
CA THR A 39 -6.70 26.67 34.45
C THR A 39 -7.78 25.87 33.73
N ASN A 40 -8.48 26.51 32.80
CA ASN A 40 -9.54 25.89 32.03
C ASN A 40 -8.93 24.81 31.15
N LEU A 41 -8.92 23.57 31.66
CA LEU A 41 -8.36 22.43 30.96
C LEU A 41 -9.13 22.15 29.65
N ALA A 42 -10.41 22.55 29.58
CA ALA A 42 -11.20 22.44 28.37
C ALA A 42 -10.70 23.39 27.27
N GLU A 43 -10.18 24.57 27.63
CA GLU A 43 -9.62 25.54 26.69
C GLU A 43 -8.37 25.01 26.00
N ARG A 44 -7.53 24.26 26.73
CA ARG A 44 -6.39 23.50 26.17
C ARG A 44 -6.78 22.28 25.34
N GLN A 45 -7.99 21.74 25.53
CA GLN A 45 -8.52 20.62 24.74
C GLN A 45 -9.27 21.07 23.47
N THR A 46 -9.71 22.32 23.43
CA THR A 46 -10.33 22.96 22.25
C THR A 46 -9.38 23.83 21.44
N ASP A 47 -8.13 23.96 21.88
CA ASP A 47 -7.06 24.57 21.10
C ASP A 47 -6.70 23.63 19.93
N LEU A 48 -7.54 23.64 18.91
CA LEU A 48 -7.34 22.93 17.65
C LEU A 48 -6.07 23.42 16.93
N ASP A 49 -5.59 24.62 17.27
CA ASP A 49 -4.36 25.19 16.73
C ASP A 49 -3.12 24.56 17.40
N ALA A 50 -3.20 24.20 18.69
CA ALA A 50 -2.18 23.42 19.40
C ALA A 50 -2.13 21.92 19.03
N VAL A 51 -3.14 21.43 18.29
CA VAL A 51 -3.19 20.06 17.69
C VAL A 51 -3.14 20.15 16.17
N ARG A 52 -2.59 21.22 15.59
CA ARG A 52 -2.18 21.18 14.19
C ARG A 52 -0.85 20.43 14.12
N VAL A 53 -0.90 19.21 13.61
CA VAL A 53 0.28 18.66 12.95
C VAL A 53 0.36 19.40 11.63
N ASP A 54 1.45 20.12 11.39
CA ASP A 54 1.68 20.71 10.08
C ASP A 54 1.56 19.61 9.03
N PRO A 55 0.65 19.73 8.05
CA PRO A 55 0.62 18.79 6.95
C PRO A 55 2.01 18.78 6.30
N ALA A 56 2.47 17.61 5.84
CA ALA A 56 3.63 17.60 4.97
C ALA A 56 3.37 18.58 3.80
N GLU A 57 4.40 19.29 3.36
CA GLU A 57 4.24 20.26 2.27
C GLU A 57 3.63 19.56 1.05
N GLU A 58 2.37 19.86 0.73
CA GLU A 58 1.70 19.42 -0.50
C GLU A 58 2.14 20.36 -1.63
N SER A 59 3.41 20.26 -2.02
CA SER A 59 3.98 21.08 -3.08
C SER A 59 4.73 20.21 -4.06
N GLY A 60 4.12 19.92 -5.21
CA GLY A 60 4.80 19.15 -6.23
C GLY A 60 3.91 18.87 -7.44
N GLU A 61 4.55 18.57 -8.56
CA GLU A 61 3.90 18.05 -9.75
C GLU A 61 4.56 16.69 -10.05
N ILE A 62 3.74 15.67 -10.33
CA ILE A 62 4.29 14.38 -10.75
C ILE A 62 4.83 14.57 -12.15
N THR A 63 6.16 14.55 -12.26
CA THR A 63 6.88 14.72 -13.53
C THR A 63 7.60 13.42 -13.90
N MET A 64 7.80 13.20 -15.20
CA MET A 64 8.56 12.09 -15.74
C MET A 64 9.79 12.64 -16.47
N ASP A 65 10.95 12.01 -16.26
CA ASP A 65 12.19 12.37 -16.94
C ASP A 65 12.42 11.56 -18.23
N ALA A 66 11.73 10.42 -18.39
CA ALA A 66 11.95 9.52 -19.51
C ALA A 66 11.40 10.10 -20.82
N ASP A 67 12.31 10.42 -21.75
CA ASP A 67 11.97 10.68 -23.16
C ASP A 67 11.96 9.36 -23.95
N ALA A 68 10.89 8.58 -23.77
CA ALA A 68 10.70 7.29 -24.42
C ALA A 68 9.61 7.36 -25.51
N GLU A 69 9.79 6.59 -26.59
CA GLU A 69 8.69 6.32 -27.52
C GLU A 69 7.49 5.73 -26.75
N SER A 70 6.27 6.00 -27.24
CA SER A 70 5.01 5.49 -26.66
C SER A 70 5.13 4.01 -26.26
N LYS A 71 4.90 3.72 -24.98
CA LYS A 71 4.94 2.39 -24.38
C LYS A 71 3.55 1.95 -23.96
N THR A 72 3.31 0.64 -23.93
CA THR A 72 2.08 0.06 -23.41
C THR A 72 2.33 -0.60 -22.05
N ILE A 73 1.71 -0.07 -21.00
CA ILE A 73 1.78 -0.59 -19.63
C ILE A 73 0.56 -1.48 -19.39
N LEU A 74 0.81 -2.73 -19.04
CA LEU A 74 -0.23 -3.70 -18.73
C LEU A 74 -0.46 -3.76 -17.23
N VAL A 75 -1.67 -3.45 -16.76
CA VAL A 75 -2.06 -3.52 -15.35
C VAL A 75 -2.87 -4.78 -15.11
N ASP A 76 -2.40 -5.63 -14.21
CA ASP A 76 -3.10 -6.86 -13.87
C ASP A 76 -4.31 -6.57 -12.98
N ARG A 77 -5.50 -6.86 -13.50
CA ARG A 77 -6.77 -6.92 -12.72
C ARG A 77 -7.35 -8.33 -12.70
N ALA A 78 -6.70 -9.28 -13.36
CA ALA A 78 -7.18 -10.62 -13.56
C ALA A 78 -6.94 -11.51 -12.35
N HIS A 79 -5.99 -11.19 -11.48
CA HIS A 79 -5.67 -12.01 -10.31
C HIS A 79 -6.28 -11.48 -9.01
N GLY A 80 -7.36 -10.69 -9.09
CA GLY A 80 -7.98 -10.09 -7.90
C GLY A 80 -7.02 -9.11 -7.22
N ASN A 81 -6.26 -8.39 -8.05
CA ASN A 81 -5.30 -7.38 -7.64
C ASN A 81 -6.00 -6.23 -6.93
N GLU A 82 -5.52 -5.89 -5.74
CA GLU A 82 -6.08 -4.83 -4.91
C GLU A 82 -5.35 -3.50 -5.17
N LEU A 83 -5.81 -2.78 -6.20
CA LEU A 83 -5.45 -1.38 -6.45
C LEU A 83 -6.71 -0.63 -6.84
N SER A 84 -7.10 0.37 -6.06
CA SER A 84 -8.31 1.16 -6.34
C SER A 84 -8.15 1.99 -7.61
N ASP A 85 -9.26 2.28 -8.28
CA ASP A 85 -9.26 3.18 -9.45
C ASP A 85 -8.69 4.56 -9.10
N GLU A 86 -8.89 5.01 -7.85
CA GLU A 86 -8.34 6.26 -7.32
C GLU A 86 -6.80 6.25 -7.29
N LYS A 87 -6.17 5.26 -6.65
CA LYS A 87 -4.70 5.11 -6.63
C LYS A 87 -4.12 5.00 -8.04
N LEU A 88 -4.78 4.20 -8.87
CA LEU A 88 -4.34 3.99 -10.23
C LEU A 88 -4.47 5.26 -11.10
N SER A 89 -5.46 6.11 -10.84
CA SER A 89 -5.67 7.34 -11.63
C SER A 89 -4.45 8.26 -11.59
N THR A 90 -3.77 8.36 -10.45
CA THR A 90 -2.54 9.12 -10.26
C THR A 90 -1.44 8.67 -11.22
N LEU A 91 -1.08 7.37 -11.19
CA LEU A 91 -0.04 6.82 -12.08
C LEU A 91 -0.47 6.85 -13.55
N THR A 92 -1.76 6.60 -13.83
CA THR A 92 -2.30 6.60 -15.19
C THR A 92 -2.26 7.99 -15.80
N ALA A 93 -2.58 9.03 -15.03
CA ALA A 93 -2.50 10.42 -15.49
C ALA A 93 -1.07 10.76 -15.92
N ALA A 94 -0.09 10.52 -15.06
CA ALA A 94 1.33 10.76 -15.37
C ALA A 94 1.77 10.03 -16.65
N LEU A 95 1.44 8.75 -16.79
CA LEU A 95 1.81 7.96 -17.98
C LEU A 95 1.13 8.48 -19.27
N VAL A 96 -0.16 8.82 -19.21
CA VAL A 96 -0.94 9.26 -20.38
C VAL A 96 -0.56 10.68 -20.82
N GLU A 97 -0.30 11.57 -19.87
CA GLU A 97 0.17 12.94 -20.14
C GLU A 97 1.54 12.93 -20.83
N ASN A 98 2.36 11.90 -20.57
CA ASN A 98 3.64 11.66 -21.23
C ASN A 98 3.53 10.75 -22.48
N GLY A 99 2.31 10.51 -23.00
CA GLY A 99 2.10 9.86 -24.28
C GLY A 99 2.19 8.33 -24.27
N HIS A 100 2.09 7.70 -23.10
CA HIS A 100 2.05 6.25 -22.94
C HIS A 100 0.62 5.71 -22.80
N GLU A 101 0.43 4.41 -23.07
CA GLU A 101 -0.87 3.74 -23.00
C GLU A 101 -0.95 2.81 -21.78
N VAL A 102 -2.04 2.90 -21.02
CA VAL A 102 -2.33 1.97 -19.92
C VAL A 102 -3.47 1.03 -20.30
N ARG A 103 -3.23 -0.28 -20.23
CA ARG A 103 -4.22 -1.33 -20.55
C ARG A 103 -4.44 -2.25 -19.37
N PHE A 104 -5.68 -2.70 -19.18
CA PHE A 104 -6.07 -3.59 -18.09
C PHE A 104 -6.26 -5.02 -18.56
N VAL A 105 -5.70 -5.98 -17.83
CA VAL A 105 -5.88 -7.41 -18.10
C VAL A 105 -7.19 -7.88 -17.49
N THR A 106 -8.08 -8.44 -18.31
CA THR A 106 -9.27 -9.15 -17.82
C THR A 106 -8.98 -10.61 -17.50
N GLN A 107 -9.88 -11.28 -16.79
CA GLN A 107 -9.73 -12.70 -16.47
C GLN A 107 -9.64 -13.57 -17.73
N GLU A 108 -10.30 -13.18 -18.82
CA GLU A 108 -10.24 -13.87 -20.11
C GLU A 108 -8.86 -13.74 -20.73
N GLN A 109 -8.28 -12.54 -20.67
CA GLN A 109 -6.95 -12.24 -21.19
C GLN A 109 -5.82 -12.86 -20.35
N ALA A 110 -6.09 -13.23 -19.09
CA ALA A 110 -5.14 -13.95 -18.26
C ALA A 110 -5.17 -15.48 -18.43
N ARG A 111 -6.04 -16.04 -19.29
CA ARG A 111 -6.18 -17.51 -19.46
C ARG A 111 -5.34 -18.03 -20.62
N GLY A 112 -4.62 -19.12 -20.34
CA GLY A 112 -3.90 -19.91 -21.35
C GLY A 112 -3.02 -19.05 -22.27
N GLN A 113 -3.18 -19.23 -23.58
CA GLN A 113 -2.38 -18.52 -24.60
C GLN A 113 -2.63 -17.00 -24.65
N ALA A 114 -3.80 -16.53 -24.18
CA ALA A 114 -4.16 -15.11 -24.20
C ALA A 114 -3.27 -14.28 -23.26
N TRP A 115 -2.75 -14.90 -22.19
CA TRP A 115 -1.84 -14.24 -21.26
C TRP A 115 -0.54 -13.83 -21.94
N ASN A 116 0.13 -14.78 -22.61
CA ASN A 116 1.36 -14.51 -23.36
C ASN A 116 1.09 -13.58 -24.55
N GLN A 117 -0.11 -13.56 -25.12
CA GLN A 117 -0.48 -12.57 -26.12
C GLN A 117 -0.56 -11.17 -25.53
N SER A 118 -1.16 -11.00 -24.36
CA SER A 118 -1.25 -9.70 -23.69
C SER A 118 0.13 -9.16 -23.34
N LEU A 119 0.99 -10.00 -22.74
CA LEU A 119 2.39 -9.67 -22.42
C LEU A 119 3.21 -9.31 -23.67
N ARG A 120 2.98 -9.99 -24.80
CA ARG A 120 3.68 -9.66 -26.06
C ARG A 120 3.43 -8.25 -26.55
N THR A 121 2.20 -7.77 -26.38
CA THR A 121 1.76 -6.45 -26.85
C THR A 121 1.98 -5.33 -25.84
N ALA A 122 2.56 -5.64 -24.68
CA ALA A 122 2.90 -4.68 -23.65
C ALA A 122 4.41 -4.48 -23.59
N ASP A 123 4.87 -3.40 -22.99
CA ASP A 123 6.28 -3.11 -22.69
C ASP A 123 6.58 -3.26 -21.19
N ALA A 124 5.56 -3.07 -20.35
CA ALA A 124 5.66 -3.21 -18.91
C ALA A 124 4.44 -3.92 -18.31
N LEU A 125 4.62 -4.48 -17.11
CA LEU A 125 3.59 -5.14 -16.31
C LEU A 125 3.57 -4.55 -14.89
N LEU A 126 2.40 -4.05 -14.47
CA LEU A 126 2.14 -3.61 -13.10
C LEU A 126 1.22 -4.63 -12.39
N VAL A 127 1.69 -5.16 -11.27
CA VAL A 127 0.95 -6.09 -10.42
C VAL A 127 0.88 -5.54 -9.01
N ALA A 128 -0.31 -5.24 -8.52
CA ALA A 128 -0.53 -4.81 -7.14
C ALA A 128 -1.31 -5.88 -6.37
N ASN A 129 -0.79 -6.34 -5.23
CA ASN A 129 -1.53 -7.19 -4.27
C ASN A 129 -2.40 -8.30 -4.91
N PRO A 130 -1.84 -9.25 -5.67
CA PRO A 130 -2.66 -10.27 -6.34
C PRO A 130 -3.36 -11.15 -5.29
N GLY A 131 -4.69 -11.14 -5.27
CA GLY A 131 -5.51 -11.98 -4.39
C GLY A 131 -5.66 -13.44 -4.81
N ARG A 132 -5.22 -13.79 -6.04
CA ARG A 132 -5.22 -15.16 -6.59
C ARG A 132 -3.83 -15.57 -7.05
N PRO A 133 -3.43 -16.83 -6.83
CA PRO A 133 -2.14 -17.33 -7.29
C PRO A 133 -2.09 -17.41 -8.81
N TYR A 134 -0.90 -17.11 -9.35
CA TYR A 134 -0.58 -17.35 -10.75
C TYR A 134 -0.32 -18.85 -10.98
N THR A 135 -0.70 -19.36 -12.15
CA THR A 135 -0.34 -20.72 -12.58
C THR A 135 1.13 -20.77 -13.02
N SER A 136 1.68 -21.98 -13.08
CA SER A 136 3.06 -22.21 -13.53
C SER A 136 3.32 -21.65 -14.94
N GLU A 137 2.34 -21.76 -15.85
CA GLU A 137 2.42 -21.22 -17.21
C GLU A 137 2.42 -19.69 -17.21
N GLN A 138 1.58 -19.06 -16.37
CA GLN A 138 1.54 -17.61 -16.27
C GLN A 138 2.85 -17.07 -15.70
N LEU A 139 3.40 -17.72 -14.67
CA LEU A 139 4.72 -17.38 -14.10
C LEU A 139 5.84 -17.54 -15.14
N ALA A 140 5.80 -18.61 -15.95
CA ALA A 140 6.75 -18.78 -17.05
C ALA A 140 6.63 -17.67 -18.10
N GLY A 141 5.41 -17.24 -18.43
CA GLY A 141 5.15 -16.11 -19.31
C GLY A 141 5.74 -14.80 -18.77
N VAL A 142 5.54 -14.48 -17.50
CA VAL A 142 6.11 -13.27 -16.88
C VAL A 142 7.63 -13.33 -16.84
N ARG A 143 8.23 -14.47 -16.50
CA ARG A 143 9.69 -14.64 -16.55
C ARG A 143 10.24 -14.39 -17.95
N ALA A 144 9.66 -15.03 -18.98
CA ALA A 144 10.09 -14.83 -20.36
C ALA A 144 9.88 -13.40 -20.86
N PHE A 145 8.84 -12.71 -20.37
CA PHE A 145 8.60 -11.29 -20.64
C PHE A 145 9.69 -10.41 -20.01
N ASN A 146 10.03 -10.65 -18.75
CA ASN A 146 11.07 -9.93 -18.03
C ASN A 146 12.47 -10.18 -18.59
N GLU A 147 12.81 -11.45 -18.87
CA GLU A 147 14.07 -11.84 -19.52
C GLU A 147 14.26 -11.21 -20.90
N ALA A 148 13.15 -10.86 -21.57
CA ALA A 148 13.18 -10.16 -22.84
C ALA A 148 13.33 -8.64 -22.70
N GLY A 149 13.47 -8.09 -21.48
CA GLY A 149 13.61 -6.66 -21.20
C GLY A 149 12.29 -5.94 -20.88
N GLY A 150 11.21 -6.69 -20.63
CA GLY A 150 9.94 -6.13 -20.19
C GLY A 150 9.97 -5.74 -18.72
N ARG A 151 9.56 -4.52 -18.39
CA ARG A 151 9.60 -4.01 -17.01
C ARG A 151 8.49 -4.63 -16.17
N VAL A 152 8.79 -5.04 -14.94
CA VAL A 152 7.77 -5.56 -14.01
C VAL A 152 7.82 -4.78 -12.70
N VAL A 153 6.70 -4.17 -12.32
CA VAL A 153 6.51 -3.53 -11.01
C VAL A 153 5.57 -4.39 -10.17
N LEU A 154 6.02 -4.74 -8.96
CA LEU A 154 5.22 -5.40 -7.94
C LEU A 154 4.93 -4.43 -6.79
N LEU A 155 3.66 -4.11 -6.56
CA LEU A 155 3.23 -3.36 -5.38
C LEU A 155 2.64 -4.33 -4.35
N SER A 156 3.10 -4.23 -3.10
CA SER A 156 2.76 -5.17 -2.04
C SER A 156 2.46 -4.45 -0.72
N ASP A 157 1.18 -4.25 -0.44
CA ASP A 157 0.67 -3.78 0.84
C ASP A 157 0.57 -4.95 1.83
N PRO A 158 0.59 -4.69 3.14
CA PRO A 158 0.03 -5.67 4.04
C PRO A 158 -1.43 -5.85 3.67
N ALA A 159 -1.89 -7.11 3.60
CA ALA A 159 -3.31 -7.41 3.46
C ALA A 159 -4.02 -6.61 4.55
N SER A 160 -4.73 -5.56 4.15
CA SER A 160 -5.48 -4.75 5.09
C SER A 160 -6.40 -5.76 5.75
N GLY A 161 -6.16 -6.02 7.03
CA GLY A 161 -7.19 -6.57 7.88
C GLY A 161 -8.23 -5.48 7.93
N SER A 162 -9.06 -5.35 6.89
CA SER A 162 -10.27 -4.56 6.89
C SER A 162 -10.84 -4.72 8.29
N GLY A 163 -11.19 -3.62 8.98
CA GLY A 163 -11.61 -3.67 10.39
C GLY A 163 -12.67 -4.74 10.70
N ALA A 164 -13.33 -5.28 9.67
CA ALA A 164 -13.90 -6.62 9.62
C ALA A 164 -13.11 -7.67 10.41
N SER A 165 -11.82 -7.89 10.21
CA SER A 165 -11.03 -8.90 10.93
C SER A 165 -11.03 -8.67 12.44
N ALA A 166 -11.00 -7.42 12.92
CA ALA A 166 -11.10 -7.12 14.36
C ALA A 166 -12.51 -7.38 14.91
N VAL A 167 -13.57 -6.92 14.23
CA VAL A 167 -14.96 -7.15 14.66
C VAL A 167 -15.42 -8.60 14.48
N THR A 168 -14.92 -9.30 13.46
CA THR A 168 -15.28 -10.69 13.12
C THR A 168 -14.48 -11.68 13.97
N SER A 169 -13.24 -11.33 14.35
CA SER A 169 -12.48 -12.05 15.40
C SER A 169 -13.11 -11.89 16.79
N LEU A 170 -13.66 -10.71 17.11
CA LEU A 170 -14.43 -10.50 18.34
C LEU A 170 -15.70 -11.37 18.37
N LEU A 171 -16.27 -11.67 17.20
CA LEU A 171 -17.42 -12.56 17.01
C LEU A 171 -17.04 -14.05 16.83
N GLY A 172 -15.75 -14.42 16.94
CA GLY A 172 -15.30 -15.80 16.82
C GLY A 172 -15.41 -16.41 15.42
N LEU A 173 -15.56 -15.58 14.38
CA LEU A 173 -15.68 -16.01 12.99
C LEU A 173 -14.31 -15.86 12.31
N SER A 174 -13.60 -16.97 12.13
CA SER A 174 -12.35 -17.00 11.37
C SER A 174 -12.63 -16.80 9.88
N VAL A 175 -12.36 -15.61 9.35
CA VAL A 175 -12.21 -15.41 7.92
C VAL A 175 -10.78 -15.82 7.56
N GLN A 176 -10.64 -16.90 6.81
CA GLN A 176 -9.36 -17.27 6.21
C GLN A 176 -8.87 -16.06 5.39
N GLN A 177 -7.79 -15.40 5.82
CA GLN A 177 -7.15 -14.40 4.97
C GLN A 177 -6.81 -15.08 3.64
N PRO A 178 -7.26 -14.55 2.48
CA PRO A 178 -6.88 -15.12 1.21
C PRO A 178 -5.36 -15.14 1.15
N ALA A 179 -4.79 -16.30 0.83
CA ALA A 179 -3.36 -16.38 0.56
C ALA A 179 -3.06 -15.44 -0.61
N SER A 180 -2.29 -14.38 -0.36
CA SER A 180 -1.81 -13.51 -1.44
C SER A 180 -1.16 -14.40 -2.49
N GLY A 181 -1.57 -14.28 -3.76
CA GLY A 181 -0.95 -14.97 -4.90
C GLY A 181 0.46 -14.48 -5.23
N GLY A 182 0.94 -13.47 -4.49
CA GLY A 182 2.20 -12.76 -4.70
C GLY A 182 3.50 -13.56 -4.45
N PRO A 183 3.60 -14.53 -3.50
CA PRO A 183 4.85 -15.21 -3.21
C PRO A 183 5.43 -16.00 -4.39
N GLY A 184 4.57 -16.63 -5.20
CA GLY A 184 5.03 -17.37 -6.39
C GLY A 184 5.60 -16.44 -7.46
N LEU A 185 4.93 -15.31 -7.70
CA LEU A 185 5.35 -14.30 -8.68
C LEU A 185 6.63 -13.58 -8.23
N SER A 186 6.63 -13.01 -7.03
CA SER A 186 7.79 -12.29 -6.48
C SER A 186 9.03 -13.18 -6.43
N SER A 187 8.90 -14.41 -5.91
CA SER A 187 10.00 -15.38 -5.89
C SER A 187 10.52 -15.72 -7.29
N SER A 188 9.64 -15.87 -8.28
CA SER A 188 10.05 -16.12 -9.67
C SER A 188 10.82 -14.98 -10.32
N LEU A 189 10.76 -13.78 -9.71
CA LEU A 189 11.39 -12.55 -10.16
C LEU A 189 12.54 -12.10 -9.22
N GLY A 190 12.94 -12.93 -8.26
CA GLY A 190 14.09 -12.64 -7.38
C GLY A 190 13.83 -11.56 -6.33
N VAL A 191 12.56 -11.25 -6.04
CA VAL A 191 12.14 -10.25 -5.05
C VAL A 191 11.14 -10.84 -4.06
N ALA A 192 10.97 -10.23 -2.89
CA ALA A 192 9.97 -10.67 -1.92
C ALA A 192 9.57 -9.56 -0.95
N ALA A 193 8.30 -9.57 -0.53
CA ALA A 193 7.79 -8.73 0.57
C ALA A 193 7.60 -9.57 1.85
N ARG A 194 8.17 -9.11 2.95
CA ARG A 194 8.10 -9.77 4.26
C ARG A 194 6.72 -9.61 4.89
N SER A 195 6.29 -10.62 5.65
CA SER A 195 5.04 -10.56 6.42
C SER A 195 5.09 -9.55 7.56
N GLY A 196 3.95 -8.88 7.76
CA GLY A 196 3.80 -7.79 8.71
C GLY A 196 3.81 -6.44 8.02
N TYR A 197 3.88 -5.40 8.83
CA TYR A 197 3.98 -4.00 8.43
C TYR A 197 5.09 -3.35 9.24
N LEU A 198 5.61 -2.24 8.73
CA LEU A 198 6.61 -1.42 9.39
C LEU A 198 5.93 -0.33 10.21
N PHE A 199 6.53 -0.02 11.36
CA PHE A 199 6.05 1.07 12.19
C PHE A 199 7.23 1.77 12.88
N ASN A 200 7.09 3.07 13.11
CA ASN A 200 8.06 3.89 13.82
C ASN A 200 7.34 4.68 14.90
N MET A 201 7.79 4.57 16.15
CA MET A 201 7.19 5.29 17.29
C MET A 201 7.98 6.55 17.69
N HIS A 202 9.04 6.88 16.95
CA HIS A 202 9.90 8.04 17.23
C HIS A 202 9.69 9.15 16.20
N GLU A 203 9.67 8.80 14.92
CA GLU A 203 9.47 9.74 13.82
C GLU A 203 8.58 9.08 12.78
N TYR A 204 7.42 9.69 12.52
CA TYR A 204 6.38 9.15 11.65
C TYR A 204 5.46 10.30 11.18
N GLN A 205 4.70 10.07 10.12
CA GLN A 205 3.73 11.03 9.60
C GLN A 205 2.36 10.73 10.21
N HIS A 206 1.86 11.58 11.11
CA HIS A 206 0.55 11.50 11.82
C HIS A 206 0.23 10.20 12.60
N ASN A 207 0.48 9.01 12.05
CA ASN A 207 0.31 7.69 12.61
C ASN A 207 1.64 6.92 12.62
N PHE A 208 1.91 6.18 13.69
CA PHE A 208 3.14 5.38 13.86
C PHE A 208 3.33 4.29 12.79
N GLU A 209 2.29 3.93 12.05
CA GLU A 209 2.35 2.98 10.92
C GLU A 209 2.66 3.68 9.59
N SER A 210 2.64 5.01 9.55
CA SER A 210 3.00 5.83 8.39
C SER A 210 4.47 6.25 8.52
N VAL A 211 5.35 5.44 7.95
CA VAL A 211 6.79 5.53 8.15
C VAL A 211 7.46 6.37 7.06
N TYR A 212 8.47 7.13 7.45
CA TYR A 212 9.35 7.79 6.49
C TYR A 212 10.37 6.81 5.91
N ALA A 213 10.69 6.97 4.64
CA ALA A 213 11.84 6.32 4.00
C ALA A 213 12.63 7.34 3.18
N THR A 214 13.91 7.07 2.97
CA THR A 214 14.83 7.97 2.26
C THR A 214 15.40 7.30 1.02
N GLY A 215 15.77 8.13 0.03
CA GLY A 215 16.45 7.71 -1.19
C GLY A 215 17.74 6.93 -0.93
N GLY A 216 17.91 5.86 -1.69
CA GLY A 216 19.10 5.01 -1.70
C GLY A 216 19.85 5.11 -3.02
N SER A 217 19.75 4.06 -3.84
CA SER A 217 20.43 4.01 -5.14
C SER A 217 19.50 3.54 -6.25
N GLY A 218 19.81 3.92 -7.48
CA GLY A 218 19.05 3.55 -8.68
C GLY A 218 18.00 4.59 -9.08
N SER A 219 17.37 4.36 -10.22
CA SER A 219 16.44 5.32 -10.84
C SER A 219 15.23 5.62 -9.95
N LEU A 220 14.76 4.62 -9.20
CA LEU A 220 13.64 4.76 -8.26
C LEU A 220 13.89 5.75 -7.11
N SER A 221 15.13 6.18 -6.88
CA SER A 221 15.50 7.10 -5.79
C SER A 221 15.90 8.50 -6.24
N GLN A 222 15.80 8.79 -7.54
CA GLN A 222 16.25 10.08 -8.09
C GLN A 222 15.38 11.21 -7.56
N GLY A 223 16.01 12.26 -7.03
CA GLY A 223 15.30 13.40 -6.46
C GLY A 223 14.48 13.11 -5.20
N VAL A 224 14.61 11.93 -4.59
CA VAL A 224 13.89 11.56 -3.37
C VAL A 224 14.78 11.76 -2.15
N ASP A 225 14.52 12.81 -1.38
CA ASP A 225 15.11 12.99 -0.06
C ASP A 225 14.33 12.18 0.99
N ARG A 226 12.99 12.23 0.93
CA ARG A 226 12.10 11.56 1.87
C ARG A 226 10.72 11.26 1.28
N VAL A 227 10.22 10.05 1.50
CA VAL A 227 8.84 9.62 1.16
C VAL A 227 8.07 9.20 2.41
N VAL A 228 6.75 9.10 2.30
CA VAL A 228 5.85 8.56 3.34
C VAL A 228 5.10 7.36 2.80
N PHE A 229 5.31 6.20 3.42
CA PHE A 229 4.56 4.98 3.11
C PHE A 229 3.70 4.55 4.30
N HIS A 230 2.46 4.17 4.02
CA HIS A 230 1.49 3.77 5.03
C HIS A 230 1.50 2.24 5.18
N ASP A 231 1.61 1.75 6.41
CA ASP A 231 1.60 0.32 6.72
C ASP A 231 2.65 -0.50 5.92
N ALA A 232 3.75 0.14 5.49
CA ALA A 232 4.66 -0.43 4.49
C ALA A 232 5.18 -1.83 4.85
N ARG A 233 5.30 -2.71 3.86
CA ARG A 233 6.03 -3.99 4.01
C ARG A 233 7.51 -3.79 3.77
N ALA A 234 8.33 -4.47 4.58
CA ALA A 234 9.73 -4.62 4.26
C ALA A 234 9.90 -5.51 3.01
N VAL A 235 10.62 -5.03 2.00
CA VAL A 235 10.92 -5.76 0.77
C VAL A 235 12.37 -6.24 0.74
N THR A 236 12.65 -7.19 -0.13
CA THR A 236 13.99 -7.75 -0.34
C THR A 236 14.18 -8.10 -1.81
N THR A 237 15.42 -8.04 -2.25
CA THR A 237 15.88 -8.51 -3.57
C THR A 237 17.10 -9.41 -3.35
N ALA A 238 17.24 -10.45 -4.18
CA ALA A 238 18.40 -11.35 -4.13
C ALA A 238 19.65 -10.70 -4.73
N ASP A 239 19.51 -10.06 -5.89
CA ASP A 239 20.60 -9.54 -6.72
C ASP A 239 20.23 -8.16 -7.29
N GLY A 240 20.03 -7.18 -6.41
CA GLY A 240 19.56 -5.85 -6.78
C GLY A 240 19.99 -4.75 -5.80
N GLN A 241 19.48 -3.54 -6.04
CA GLN A 241 19.70 -2.39 -5.19
C GLN A 241 18.46 -2.04 -4.36
N VAL A 242 18.69 -1.52 -3.15
CA VAL A 242 17.65 -0.89 -2.34
C VAL A 242 17.46 0.54 -2.83
N ALA A 243 16.24 0.84 -3.28
CA ALA A 243 15.87 2.17 -3.76
C ALA A 243 15.46 3.07 -2.61
N LEU A 244 14.69 2.55 -1.66
CA LEU A 244 14.20 3.29 -0.50
C LEU A 244 14.38 2.48 0.77
N SER A 245 14.94 3.11 1.80
CA SER A 245 15.12 2.52 3.13
C SER A 245 14.31 3.28 4.17
N ALA A 246 13.54 2.56 4.99
CA ALA A 246 12.86 3.15 6.12
C ALA A 246 13.89 3.74 7.10
N ILE A 247 13.54 4.88 7.69
CA ILE A 247 14.42 5.60 8.61
C ILE A 247 14.74 4.79 9.87
N GLU A 248 15.75 5.23 10.61
CA GLU A 248 16.17 4.59 11.85
C GLU A 248 15.02 4.40 12.85
N ARG A 249 15.16 3.38 13.71
CA ARG A 249 14.18 3.01 14.75
C ARG A 249 12.82 2.53 14.22
N THR A 250 12.70 2.35 12.90
CA THR A 250 11.60 1.61 12.29
C THR A 250 11.67 0.14 12.69
N ARG A 251 10.51 -0.46 13.00
CA ARG A 251 10.37 -1.83 13.49
C ARG A 251 9.40 -2.63 12.63
N LEU A 252 9.68 -3.93 12.49
CA LEU A 252 8.75 -4.87 11.85
C LEU A 252 7.73 -5.40 12.86
N SER A 253 6.43 -5.32 12.57
CA SER A 253 5.36 -5.69 13.50
C SER A 253 5.40 -7.13 14.00
N THR A 254 5.84 -8.06 13.15
CA THR A 254 5.92 -9.50 13.45
C THR A 254 7.04 -9.88 14.42
N THR A 255 8.17 -9.16 14.38
CA THR A 255 9.35 -9.50 15.20
C THR A 255 9.68 -8.44 16.25
N ARG A 256 9.10 -7.24 16.12
CA ARG A 256 9.40 -6.03 16.90
C ARG A 256 10.87 -5.60 16.87
N ARG A 257 11.69 -6.17 15.98
CA ARG A 257 13.09 -5.79 15.80
C ARG A 257 13.17 -4.45 15.07
N ALA A 258 14.10 -3.61 15.51
CA ALA A 258 14.49 -2.40 14.79
C ALA A 258 15.64 -2.75 13.85
N ASP A 259 15.54 -2.31 12.60
CA ASP A 259 16.54 -2.55 11.56
C ASP A 259 16.38 -1.51 10.45
N THR A 260 17.31 -1.49 9.49
CA THR A 260 17.15 -0.73 8.24
C THR A 260 16.38 -1.58 7.25
N TYR A 261 15.07 -1.34 7.15
CA TYR A 261 14.19 -2.10 6.27
C TYR A 261 14.08 -1.41 4.90
N ALA A 262 14.39 -2.11 3.82
CA ALA A 262 14.06 -1.66 2.48
C ALA A 262 12.53 -1.64 2.32
N VAL A 263 11.99 -0.56 1.73
CA VAL A 263 10.57 -0.42 1.39
C VAL A 263 10.33 -0.32 -0.11
N ALA A 264 11.38 -0.03 -0.88
CA ALA A 264 11.40 -0.24 -2.32
C ALA A 264 12.77 -0.77 -2.76
N ALA A 265 12.78 -1.67 -3.74
CA ALA A 265 14.00 -2.26 -4.28
C ALA A 265 13.84 -2.54 -5.78
N GLN A 266 14.97 -2.61 -6.47
CA GLN A 266 15.04 -2.90 -7.90
C GLN A 266 16.06 -4.00 -8.17
N SER A 267 15.68 -4.97 -9.00
CA SER A 267 16.48 -6.10 -9.46
C SER A 267 16.43 -6.15 -10.98
N GLY A 268 17.34 -5.45 -11.65
CA GLY A 268 17.34 -5.33 -13.12
C GLY A 268 16.04 -4.70 -13.64
N ASP A 269 15.27 -5.47 -14.41
CA ASP A 269 13.98 -5.08 -15.01
C ASP A 269 12.77 -5.25 -14.08
N VAL A 270 13.01 -5.63 -12.82
CA VAL A 270 11.96 -5.78 -11.79
C VAL A 270 12.10 -4.71 -10.70
N ALA A 271 10.99 -4.09 -10.32
CA ALA A 271 10.88 -3.26 -9.13
C ALA A 271 9.83 -3.85 -8.17
N ILE A 272 10.09 -3.72 -6.86
CA ILE A 272 9.13 -4.06 -5.81
C ILE A 272 8.98 -2.88 -4.85
N VAL A 273 7.75 -2.55 -4.49
CA VAL A 273 7.40 -1.50 -3.53
C VAL A 273 6.47 -2.09 -2.48
N GLY A 274 6.77 -1.85 -1.21
CA GLY A 274 6.05 -2.39 -0.06
C GLY A 274 4.80 -1.61 0.33
N ASP A 275 4.31 -0.74 -0.54
CA ASP A 275 3.15 0.11 -0.33
C ASP A 275 2.49 0.46 -1.70
N THR A 276 1.20 0.77 -1.69
CA THR A 276 0.41 1.33 -2.78
C THR A 276 -0.28 2.61 -2.35
N ASP A 277 -0.37 2.89 -1.04
CA ASP A 277 -1.06 4.08 -0.51
C ASP A 277 -0.37 5.37 -0.96
N PHE A 278 0.94 5.37 -1.22
CA PHE A 278 1.63 6.51 -1.83
C PHE A 278 1.05 6.95 -3.20
N LEU A 279 0.32 6.07 -3.91
CA LEU A 279 -0.36 6.42 -5.16
C LEU A 279 -1.72 7.11 -4.96
N ALA A 280 -2.29 7.03 -3.76
CA ALA A 280 -3.56 7.71 -3.48
C ALA A 280 -3.38 9.22 -3.63
N PRO A 281 -4.32 9.95 -4.26
CA PRO A 281 -4.21 11.40 -4.43
C PRO A 281 -3.94 12.18 -3.13
N THR A 282 -4.44 11.68 -2.00
CA THR A 282 -4.20 12.27 -0.67
C THR A 282 -2.77 12.09 -0.15
N ASN A 283 -2.01 11.16 -0.74
CA ASN A 283 -0.66 10.79 -0.30
C ASN A 283 0.40 11.05 -1.37
N ALA A 284 0.00 11.18 -2.64
CA ALA A 284 0.90 11.29 -3.78
C ALA A 284 1.77 12.56 -3.76
N TYR A 285 1.41 13.56 -2.96
CA TYR A 285 2.13 14.84 -2.81
C TYR A 285 2.63 15.05 -1.37
N VAL A 286 2.69 13.98 -0.57
CA VAL A 286 3.18 14.04 0.81
C VAL A 286 4.68 13.77 0.81
N ALA A 287 5.47 14.73 1.31
CA ALA A 287 6.93 14.71 1.17
C ALA A 287 7.30 14.59 -0.33
N ASP A 288 8.26 13.76 -0.71
CA ASP A 288 8.68 13.59 -2.11
C ASP A 288 7.99 12.39 -2.79
N ASN A 289 6.76 12.06 -2.37
CA ASN A 289 6.02 10.94 -2.96
C ASN A 289 5.78 11.17 -4.47
N GLU A 290 5.61 12.40 -4.92
CA GLU A 290 5.40 12.74 -6.33
C GLU A 290 6.64 12.46 -7.17
N ALA A 291 7.83 12.75 -6.63
CA ALA A 291 9.10 12.39 -7.27
C ALA A 291 9.25 10.87 -7.36
N PHE A 292 8.86 10.14 -6.30
CA PHE A 292 8.88 8.67 -6.34
C PHE A 292 7.87 8.09 -7.34
N VAL A 293 6.67 8.67 -7.46
CA VAL A 293 5.66 8.28 -8.47
C VAL A 293 6.20 8.50 -9.87
N GLY A 294 6.85 9.65 -10.12
CA GLY A 294 7.54 9.96 -11.38
C GLY A 294 8.61 8.92 -11.73
N ASN A 295 9.49 8.62 -10.78
CA ASN A 295 10.54 7.61 -10.96
C ASN A 295 9.96 6.20 -11.25
N LEU A 296 8.83 5.86 -10.65
CA LEU A 296 8.15 4.58 -10.92
C LEU A 296 7.57 4.55 -12.34
N ALA A 297 6.99 5.66 -12.80
CA ALA A 297 6.50 5.80 -14.17
C ALA A 297 7.66 5.71 -15.18
N ASP A 298 8.78 6.41 -14.92
CA ASP A 298 10.01 6.32 -15.73
C ASP A 298 10.57 4.89 -15.78
N PHE A 299 10.57 4.20 -14.64
CA PHE A 299 10.98 2.81 -14.58
C PHE A 299 10.11 1.92 -15.50
N LEU A 300 8.78 2.11 -15.50
CA LEU A 300 7.87 1.35 -16.35
C LEU A 300 8.16 1.56 -17.85
N VAL A 301 8.55 2.77 -18.27
CA VAL A 301 8.68 3.09 -19.71
C VAL A 301 10.10 3.01 -20.26
N SER A 302 11.11 2.96 -19.39
CA SER A 302 12.52 2.84 -19.77
C SER A 302 12.97 1.45 -20.23
N GLY A 303 12.06 0.48 -20.29
CA GLY A 303 12.34 -0.89 -20.74
C GLY A 303 12.57 -0.99 -22.25
N GLN A 304 13.53 -1.84 -22.65
CA GLN A 304 13.75 -2.19 -24.05
C GLN A 304 13.37 -3.65 -24.28
N LYS A 305 12.06 -3.93 -24.27
CA LYS A 305 11.59 -5.29 -24.49
C LYS A 305 11.77 -5.73 -25.93
N THR A 306 12.32 -6.92 -26.12
CA THR A 306 12.37 -7.58 -27.42
C THR A 306 10.95 -7.81 -27.96
N SER A 307 10.72 -7.44 -29.22
CA SER A 307 9.43 -7.60 -29.88
C SER A 307 9.00 -9.07 -29.91
N ASN A 308 7.69 -9.32 -29.83
CA ASN A 308 7.08 -10.66 -29.84
C ASN A 308 7.50 -11.62 -28.70
N ALA A 309 8.15 -11.14 -27.64
CA ALA A 309 8.38 -11.90 -26.42
C ALA A 309 7.25 -11.67 -25.39
N PRO A 310 6.75 -12.69 -24.67
CA PRO A 310 7.17 -14.11 -24.70
C PRO A 310 6.87 -14.81 -26.03
N SER A 311 7.72 -15.75 -26.46
CA SER A 311 7.55 -16.43 -27.75
C SER A 311 6.16 -17.07 -27.89
N PRO A 312 5.52 -16.97 -29.08
CA PRO A 312 4.30 -17.71 -29.34
C PRO A 312 4.52 -19.22 -29.17
N PRO A 313 3.47 -19.98 -28.82
CA PRO A 313 3.53 -21.43 -28.89
C PRO A 313 3.96 -21.84 -30.30
N SER A 314 4.91 -22.78 -30.39
CA SER A 314 5.23 -23.38 -31.69
C SER A 314 3.97 -24.03 -32.24
N PRO A 315 3.60 -23.81 -33.51
CA PRO A 315 2.52 -24.59 -34.10
C PRO A 315 2.94 -26.06 -33.99
N GLU A 316 2.12 -26.87 -33.34
CA GLU A 316 2.34 -28.31 -33.27
C GLU A 316 2.58 -28.80 -34.70
N ARG A 317 3.80 -29.26 -34.98
CA ARG A 317 4.08 -29.95 -36.23
C ARG A 317 3.26 -31.23 -36.16
N GLY A 318 2.08 -31.20 -36.77
CA GLY A 318 1.13 -32.30 -36.78
C GLY A 318 1.89 -33.61 -37.00
N GLU A 319 1.95 -34.41 -35.94
CA GLU A 319 2.49 -35.75 -36.00
C GLU A 319 1.60 -36.49 -36.99
N SER A 320 2.15 -36.78 -38.17
CA SER A 320 1.44 -37.50 -39.20
C SER A 320 1.01 -38.82 -38.58
N ALA A 321 -0.28 -38.98 -38.34
CA ALA A 321 -0.84 -40.21 -37.79
C ALA A 321 -0.31 -41.40 -38.60
N PRO A 322 0.24 -42.45 -37.97
CA PRO A 322 0.78 -43.58 -38.69
C PRO A 322 -0.33 -44.17 -39.56
N THR A 323 -0.08 -44.24 -40.86
CA THR A 323 -1.01 -44.75 -41.85
C THR A 323 -1.35 -46.20 -41.48
N ARG A 324 -2.60 -46.47 -41.12
CA ARG A 324 -3.07 -47.83 -40.83
C ARG A 324 -2.86 -48.69 -42.08
N PRO A 325 -2.20 -49.87 -41.99
CA PRO A 325 -2.03 -50.77 -43.13
C PRO A 325 -3.40 -51.18 -43.68
N ALA A 326 -3.54 -51.13 -45.00
CA ALA A 326 -4.74 -51.59 -45.68
C ALA A 326 -4.89 -53.12 -45.50
N PRO A 327 -6.11 -53.64 -45.28
CA PRO A 327 -6.33 -55.08 -45.20
C PRO A 327 -6.07 -55.72 -46.58
N THR A 328 -5.23 -56.75 -46.60
CA THR A 328 -5.02 -57.61 -47.77
C THR A 328 -6.30 -58.36 -48.08
N ALA A 329 -6.71 -58.31 -49.36
CA ALA A 329 -7.82 -59.07 -49.93
C ALA A 329 -7.48 -60.57 -50.04
#